data_AF-A0A142NNY5-F1
#
_entry.id   AF-A0A142NNY5-F1
#
_cell.length_a   1.000
_cell.length_b   1.000
_cell.length_c   1.000
_cell.angle_alpha   90.00
_cell.angle_beta   90.00
_cell.angle_gamma   90.00
#
_symmetry.space_group_name_H-M   'P 1'
#
loop_
_entity.id
_entity.type
_entity.pdbx_description
1 polymer ?
#
loop_
_entity_poly.entity_id
_entity_poly.type
_entity_poly.pdbx_seq_one_letter_code
_entity_poly.pdbx_strand_id
1 'polypeptide(L)'
;MEAEMWDEYCGRLNTELFEYASALRSRAGVAILSNSVDGARSEEERRFGFSAAFDPILYSHETGLLKPEPEAYENALEQMGAEADDVFFIDDHAICVEGARAVGIDAIVHRDNPTTIAAIEEFLR
;
A
#
# COMPACT_ATOMS: atom_id res chain seq x y z
N MET A 1 -8.50 22.90 12.59
CA MET A 1 -8.29 23.76 11.41
C MET A 1 -7.26 23.20 10.43
N GLU A 2 -6.13 22.62 10.86
CA GLU A 2 -5.25 21.80 9.99
C GLU A 2 -4.93 20.45 10.67
N ALA A 3 -4.64 20.46 11.97
CA ALA A 3 -4.48 19.23 12.76
C ALA A 3 -5.70 18.29 12.69
N GLU A 4 -6.92 18.84 12.77
CA GLU A 4 -8.17 18.06 12.65
C GLU A 4 -8.31 17.38 11.28
N MET A 5 -7.85 18.02 10.20
CA MET A 5 -7.88 17.43 8.86
C MET A 5 -6.93 16.24 8.79
N TRP A 6 -5.72 16.38 9.32
CA TRP A 6 -4.74 15.29 9.36
C TRP A 6 -5.14 14.16 10.31
N ASP A 7 -5.88 14.45 11.38
CA ASP A 7 -6.47 13.44 12.25
C ASP A 7 -7.52 12.60 11.53
N GLU A 8 -8.35 13.22 10.70
CA GLU A 8 -9.32 12.52 9.86
C GLU A 8 -8.64 11.75 8.72
N TYR A 9 -7.68 12.38 8.03
CA TYR A 9 -6.96 11.78 6.91
C TYR A 9 -6.10 10.58 7.33
N CYS A 10 -5.23 10.74 8.35
CA CYS A 10 -4.35 9.66 8.80
C CYS A 10 -5.08 8.62 9.66
N GLY A 11 -6.20 9.00 10.27
CA GLY A 11 -6.97 8.13 11.15
C GLY A 11 -6.14 7.52 12.29
N ARG A 12 -6.41 6.23 12.56
CA ARG A 12 -5.66 5.42 13.53
C ARG A 12 -4.91 4.31 12.82
N LEU A 13 -3.66 4.12 13.19
CA LEU A 13 -2.85 3.01 12.71
C LEU A 13 -3.50 1.67 13.07
N ASN A 14 -3.59 0.80 12.08
CA ASN A 14 -3.88 -0.61 12.30
C ASN A 14 -2.59 -1.30 12.78
N THR A 15 -2.35 -1.28 14.10
CA THR A 15 -1.10 -1.76 14.69
C THR A 15 -0.81 -3.22 14.34
N GLU A 16 -1.82 -4.09 14.33
CA GLU A 16 -1.64 -5.51 14.01
C GLU A 16 -1.13 -5.71 12.58
N LEU A 17 -1.76 -5.09 11.58
CA LEU A 17 -1.28 -5.19 10.19
C LEU A 17 0.06 -4.49 9.99
N PHE A 18 0.32 -3.39 10.67
CA PHE A 18 1.60 -2.69 10.57
C PHE A 18 2.74 -3.54 11.13
N GLU A 19 2.56 -4.17 12.30
CA GLU A 19 3.54 -5.07 12.89
C GLU A 19 3.77 -6.30 12.02
N TYR A 20 2.69 -6.89 11.47
CA TYR A 20 2.77 -8.01 10.55
C TYR A 20 3.53 -7.64 9.26
N ALA A 21 3.16 -6.54 8.58
CA ALA A 21 3.83 -6.08 7.37
C ALA A 21 5.32 -5.73 7.62
N SER A 22 5.62 -5.13 8.78
CA SER A 22 7.00 -4.85 9.19
C SER A 22 7.83 -6.13 9.36
N ALA A 23 7.22 -7.19 9.91
CA ALA A 23 7.86 -8.50 10.07
C ALA A 23 8.05 -9.24 8.74
N LEU A 24 7.23 -8.98 7.72
CA LEU A 24 7.37 -9.60 6.39
C LEU A 24 8.67 -9.22 5.68
N ARG A 25 9.33 -8.12 6.06
CA ARG A 25 10.57 -7.64 5.42
C ARG A 25 11.71 -8.65 5.39
N SER A 26 11.68 -9.68 6.24
CA SER A 26 12.65 -10.79 6.18
C SER A 26 12.33 -11.86 5.13
N ARG A 27 11.16 -11.78 4.48
CA ARG A 27 10.59 -12.79 3.57
C ARG A 27 10.18 -12.19 2.21
N ALA A 28 9.75 -10.94 2.18
CA ALA A 28 9.28 -10.24 0.98
C ALA A 28 9.54 -8.73 1.08
N GLY A 29 9.59 -8.06 -0.08
CA GLY A 29 9.49 -6.61 -0.14
C GLY A 29 8.09 -6.16 0.27
N VAL A 30 7.98 -5.01 0.92
CA VAL A 30 6.69 -4.40 1.28
C VAL A 30 6.72 -2.93 0.89
N ALA A 31 5.71 -2.51 0.15
CA ALA A 31 5.63 -1.17 -0.44
C ALA A 31 4.27 -0.52 -0.12
N ILE A 32 4.19 0.80 -0.30
CA ILE A 32 2.93 1.54 -0.26
C ILE A 32 2.68 2.13 -1.65
N LEU A 33 1.47 1.94 -2.18
CA LEU A 33 0.95 2.67 -3.34
C LEU A 33 -0.38 3.33 -2.92
N SER A 34 -0.41 4.66 -2.82
CA SER A 34 -1.53 5.38 -2.21
C SER A 34 -1.96 6.63 -2.98
N ASN A 35 -3.27 6.71 -3.25
CA ASN A 35 -3.90 7.95 -3.68
C ASN A 35 -3.93 8.91 -2.48
N SER A 36 -3.17 9.98 -2.56
CA SER A 36 -2.83 10.84 -1.43
C SER A 36 -2.83 12.31 -1.83
N VAL A 37 -2.76 13.17 -0.82
CA VAL A 37 -2.74 14.62 -0.95
C VAL A 37 -1.40 15.21 -0.51
N ASP A 38 -1.10 16.42 -0.96
CA ASP A 38 0.10 17.15 -0.55
C ASP A 38 0.24 17.22 0.98
N GLY A 39 1.44 16.92 1.48
CA GLY A 39 1.75 16.82 2.91
C GLY A 39 1.56 15.42 3.53
N ALA A 40 0.87 14.49 2.86
CA ALA A 40 0.58 13.17 3.41
C ALA A 40 1.85 12.40 3.83
N ARG A 41 2.90 12.45 3.01
CA ARG A 41 4.20 11.82 3.33
C ARG A 41 4.74 12.30 4.67
N SER A 42 4.80 13.62 4.85
CA SER A 42 5.40 14.21 6.06
C SER A 42 4.60 13.85 7.30
N GLU A 43 3.27 13.84 7.18
CA GLU A 43 2.39 13.57 8.31
C GLU A 43 2.33 12.09 8.69
N GLU A 44 2.23 11.19 7.70
CA GLU A 44 2.25 9.75 7.95
C GLU A 44 3.62 9.30 8.48
N GLU A 45 4.72 9.87 7.98
CA GLU A 45 6.05 9.62 8.53
C GLU A 45 6.16 10.11 9.98
N ARG A 46 5.71 11.34 10.26
CA ARG A 46 5.75 11.90 11.62
C ARG A 46 4.91 11.09 12.62
N ARG A 47 3.77 10.54 12.19
CA ARG A 47 2.84 9.80 13.06
C ARG A 47 3.22 8.34 13.22
N PHE A 48 3.62 7.69 12.14
CA PHE A 48 3.69 6.22 12.06
C PHE A 48 5.05 5.69 11.62
N GLY A 49 5.93 6.53 11.07
CA GLY A 49 7.29 6.14 10.66
C GLY A 49 7.30 5.09 9.55
N PHE A 50 6.40 5.22 8.57
CA PHE A 50 6.21 4.21 7.51
C PHE A 50 7.49 3.90 6.74
N SER A 51 8.40 4.86 6.56
CA SER A 51 9.66 4.63 5.86
C SER A 51 10.58 3.60 6.53
N ALA A 52 10.37 3.30 7.82
CA ALA A 52 11.12 2.26 8.52
C ALA A 52 10.71 0.83 8.11
N ALA A 53 9.49 0.67 7.57
CA ALA A 53 8.91 -0.61 7.21
C ALA A 53 8.72 -0.77 5.69
N PHE A 54 8.25 0.27 5.01
CA PHE A 54 7.84 0.20 3.60
C PHE A 54 8.84 0.88 2.68
N ASP A 55 9.19 0.19 1.60
CA ASP A 55 10.06 0.69 0.54
C ASP A 55 9.77 -0.06 -0.77
N PRO A 56 9.33 0.63 -1.85
CA PRO A 56 9.07 2.07 -1.95
C PRO A 56 7.76 2.52 -1.31
N ILE A 57 7.64 3.83 -1.06
CA ILE A 57 6.38 4.51 -0.72
C ILE A 57 6.04 5.46 -1.86
N LEU A 58 4.96 5.16 -2.57
CA LEU A 58 4.51 5.83 -3.79
C LEU A 58 3.18 6.53 -3.55
N TYR A 59 3.27 7.84 -3.45
CA TYR A 59 2.13 8.72 -3.22
C TYR A 59 1.73 9.43 -4.52
N SER A 60 0.44 9.35 -4.89
CA SER A 60 -0.05 9.93 -6.15
C SER A 60 0.22 11.43 -6.30
N HIS A 61 0.23 12.20 -5.21
CA HIS A 61 0.54 13.63 -5.27
C HIS A 61 2.01 13.93 -5.63
N GLU A 62 2.90 12.96 -5.44
CA GLU A 62 4.33 13.07 -5.76
C GLU A 62 4.66 12.46 -7.12
N THR A 63 4.05 11.32 -7.44
CA THR A 63 4.27 10.61 -8.71
C THR A 63 3.44 11.19 -9.86
N GLY A 64 2.32 11.82 -9.56
CA GLY A 64 1.32 12.25 -10.55
C GLY A 64 0.46 11.11 -11.10
N LEU A 65 0.60 9.89 -10.54
CA LEU A 65 -0.08 8.68 -11.01
C LEU A 65 -1.08 8.22 -9.94
N LEU A 66 -2.32 7.95 -10.37
CA LEU A 66 -3.44 7.66 -9.46
C LEU A 66 -4.01 6.28 -9.76
N LYS A 67 -4.23 5.46 -8.72
CA LYS A 67 -5.08 4.27 -8.83
C LYS A 67 -6.51 4.71 -9.20
N PRO A 68 -7.23 4.01 -10.08
CA PRO A 68 -6.94 2.68 -10.62
C PRO A 68 -6.24 2.69 -11.99
N GLU A 69 -5.63 3.81 -12.41
CA GLU A 69 -4.99 3.88 -13.73
C GLU A 69 -3.79 2.91 -13.81
N PRO A 70 -3.61 2.17 -14.92
CA PRO A 70 -2.55 1.18 -15.08
C PRO A 70 -1.15 1.70 -14.73
N GLU A 71 -0.86 2.93 -15.10
CA GLU A 71 0.45 3.56 -14.94
C GLU A 71 0.88 3.64 -13.47
N ALA A 72 -0.07 3.75 -12.52
CA ALA A 72 0.25 3.77 -11.09
C ALA A 72 0.81 2.41 -10.61
N TYR A 73 0.26 1.31 -11.12
CA TYR A 73 0.72 -0.04 -10.78
C TYR A 73 2.00 -0.41 -11.52
N GLU A 74 2.09 -0.08 -12.80
CA GLU A 74 3.30 -0.30 -13.61
C GLU A 74 4.49 0.46 -13.04
N ASN A 75 4.29 1.71 -12.60
CA ASN A 75 5.31 2.46 -11.88
C ASN A 75 5.72 1.77 -10.57
N ALA A 76 4.77 1.22 -9.82
CA ALA A 76 5.10 0.50 -8.59
C ALA A 76 5.94 -0.75 -8.87
N LEU A 77 5.60 -1.53 -9.89
CA LEU A 77 6.39 -2.70 -10.33
C LEU A 77 7.81 -2.29 -10.72
N GLU A 78 7.96 -1.21 -11.50
CA GLU A 78 9.27 -0.67 -11.89
C GLU A 78 10.11 -0.25 -10.67
N GLN A 79 9.52 0.49 -9.72
CA GLN A 79 10.22 0.96 -8.52
C GLN A 79 10.59 -0.18 -7.57
N MET A 80 9.79 -1.25 -7.53
CA MET A 80 10.09 -2.47 -6.78
C MET A 80 11.10 -3.38 -7.50
N GLY A 81 11.28 -3.21 -8.82
CA GLY A 81 12.03 -4.13 -9.66
C GLY A 81 11.42 -5.54 -9.68
N ALA A 82 10.08 -5.62 -9.66
CA ALA A 82 9.32 -6.86 -9.57
C ALA A 82 8.44 -7.07 -10.80
N GLU A 83 8.19 -8.33 -11.15
CA GLU A 83 7.19 -8.70 -12.16
C GLU A 83 5.78 -8.71 -11.53
N ALA A 84 4.74 -8.57 -12.35
CA ALA A 84 3.36 -8.45 -11.85
C ALA A 84 2.89 -9.69 -11.07
N ASP A 85 3.30 -10.89 -11.51
CA ASP A 85 2.96 -12.17 -10.88
C ASP A 85 3.75 -12.46 -9.60
N ASP A 86 4.77 -11.67 -9.29
CA ASP A 86 5.52 -11.70 -8.03
C ASP A 86 4.98 -10.69 -6.98
N VAL A 87 3.91 -9.96 -7.30
CA VAL A 87 3.35 -8.91 -6.44
C VAL A 87 1.92 -9.22 -6.02
N PHE A 88 1.64 -9.01 -4.73
CA PHE A 88 0.32 -9.12 -4.14
C PHE A 88 -0.17 -7.76 -3.63
N PHE A 89 -1.22 -7.23 -4.24
CA PHE A 89 -1.78 -5.91 -3.94
C PHE A 89 -3.04 -5.98 -3.05
N ILE A 90 -3.10 -5.11 -2.05
CA ILE A 90 -4.20 -5.07 -1.08
C ILE A 90 -4.71 -3.63 -1.00
N ASP A 91 -6.01 -3.46 -1.16
CA ASP A 91 -6.68 -2.16 -1.13
C ASP A 91 -8.11 -2.32 -0.62
N ASP A 92 -8.67 -1.35 0.07
CA ASP A 92 -10.05 -1.40 0.56
C ASP A 92 -11.08 -1.02 -0.53
N HIS A 93 -10.65 -0.42 -1.63
CA HIS A 93 -11.49 -0.06 -2.76
C HIS A 93 -11.42 -1.12 -3.87
N ALA A 94 -12.56 -1.73 -4.17
CA ALA A 94 -12.69 -2.76 -5.21
C ALA A 94 -12.19 -2.29 -6.59
N ILE A 95 -12.40 -1.02 -6.94
CA ILE A 95 -11.93 -0.46 -8.21
C ILE A 95 -10.40 -0.44 -8.32
N CYS A 96 -9.68 -0.22 -7.21
CA CYS A 96 -8.22 -0.30 -7.19
C CYS A 96 -7.76 -1.75 -7.40
N VAL A 97 -8.40 -2.69 -6.71
CA VAL A 97 -8.11 -4.14 -6.85
C VAL A 97 -8.34 -4.62 -8.28
N GLU A 98 -9.41 -4.16 -8.93
CA GLU A 98 -9.67 -4.43 -10.34
C GLU A 98 -8.60 -3.84 -11.26
N GLY A 99 -8.14 -2.60 -10.98
CA GLY A 99 -7.04 -1.98 -11.72
C GLY A 99 -5.72 -2.75 -11.61
N ALA A 100 -5.36 -3.20 -10.41
CA ALA A 100 -4.16 -4.03 -10.20
C ALA A 100 -4.24 -5.36 -10.97
N ARG A 101 -5.39 -6.05 -10.90
CA ARG A 101 -5.60 -7.30 -11.64
C ARG A 101 -5.55 -7.10 -13.16
N ALA A 102 -5.98 -5.94 -13.66
CA ALA A 102 -5.95 -5.64 -15.09
C ALA A 102 -4.52 -5.55 -15.64
N VAL A 103 -3.53 -5.22 -14.81
CA VAL A 103 -2.10 -5.24 -15.18
C VAL A 103 -1.37 -6.53 -14.78
N GLY A 104 -2.10 -7.55 -14.31
CA GLY A 104 -1.56 -8.86 -13.99
C GLY A 104 -1.11 -9.06 -12.54
N ILE A 105 -1.37 -8.10 -11.65
CA ILE A 105 -1.04 -8.21 -10.22
C ILE A 105 -2.12 -9.01 -9.49
N ASP A 106 -1.72 -9.99 -8.68
CA ASP A 106 -2.64 -10.66 -7.77
C ASP A 106 -3.12 -9.67 -6.71
N ALA A 107 -4.43 -9.58 -6.49
CA ALA A 107 -4.95 -8.55 -5.59
C ALA A 107 -6.23 -8.97 -4.86
N ILE A 108 -6.44 -8.42 -3.67
CA ILE A 108 -7.67 -8.61 -2.86
C ILE A 108 -8.21 -7.31 -2.29
N VAL A 109 -9.52 -7.29 -2.04
CA VAL A 109 -10.16 -6.21 -1.28
C VAL A 109 -9.95 -6.46 0.20
N HIS A 110 -9.31 -5.52 0.90
CA HIS A 110 -9.19 -5.56 2.35
C HIS A 110 -10.58 -5.48 3.01
N ARG A 111 -10.86 -6.38 3.96
CA ARG A 111 -12.11 -6.42 4.74
C ARG A 111 -11.85 -6.49 6.23
N ASP A 112 -10.88 -7.30 6.62
CA ASP A 112 -10.44 -7.50 8.00
C ASP A 112 -9.01 -8.05 8.02
N ASN A 113 -8.36 -7.94 9.19
CA ASN A 113 -6.97 -8.36 9.37
C ASN A 113 -6.79 -9.87 9.15
N PRO A 114 -7.57 -10.77 9.79
CA PRO A 114 -7.37 -12.21 9.63
C PRO A 114 -7.44 -12.68 8.17
N THR A 115 -8.44 -12.21 7.41
CA THR A 115 -8.62 -12.58 6.00
C THR A 115 -7.46 -12.07 5.15
N THR A 116 -6.99 -10.85 5.42
CA THR A 116 -5.87 -10.24 4.69
C THR A 116 -4.57 -10.99 4.96
N ILE A 117 -4.27 -11.27 6.22
CA ILE A 117 -3.06 -12.00 6.63
C ILE A 117 -3.08 -13.41 6.03
N ALA A 118 -4.22 -14.11 6.08
CA ALA A 118 -4.34 -15.45 5.51
C ALA A 118 -4.07 -15.46 4.00
N ALA A 119 -4.57 -14.48 3.26
CA ALA A 119 -4.34 -14.36 1.82
C ALA A 119 -2.86 -14.05 1.50
N ILE A 120 -2.20 -13.18 2.29
CA ILE A 120 -0.77 -12.92 2.15
C ILE A 120 0.04 -14.21 2.40
N GLU A 121 -0.27 -14.95 3.47
CA GLU A 121 0.41 -16.21 3.77
C GLU A 121 0.11 -17.33 2.77
N GLU A 122 -0.96 -17.23 1.98
CA GLU A 122 -1.22 -18.13 0.86
C GLU A 122 -0.37 -17.77 -0.35
N PHE A 123 -0.26 -16.48 -0.67
CA PHE A 123 0.58 -15.98 -1.77
C PHE A 123 2.07 -16.26 -1.55
N LEU A 124 2.54 -16.18 -0.29
CA LEU A 124 3.96 -16.38 0.06
C LEU A 124 4.41 -17.87 0.13
N ARG A 125 3.57 -18.84 -0.24
CA ARG A 125 3.89 -20.28 -0.19
C ARG A 125 4.62 -20.77 -1.44
#